data_AF-A0A7K2KLT6-F1
#
_entry.id   AF-A0A7K2KLT6-F1
#
_cell.length_a   1.000
_cell.length_b   1.000
_cell.length_c   1.000
_cell.angle_alpha   90.00
_cell.angle_beta   90.00
_cell.angle_gamma   90.00
#
_symmetry.space_group_name_H-M   'P 1'
#
loop_
_entity.id
_entity.type
_entity.pdbx_description
1 polymer ?
#
loop_
_entity_poly.entity_id
_entity_poly.type
_entity_poly.pdbx_seq_one_letter_code
_entity_poly.pdbx_strand_id
1 'polypeptide(L)'
;MTGYIWFFVAAAIFWMIYDQGGSTLSLFADDKTADTVFGFGFPATWYQSLNPLFVMALAPVFAWLWLWLARKNQEPSTVVKFAMGLVLVGASFFVFVVPMNMAGGGDKVSPMWLVSIYMIQTIGELCLSPVGLSVTTKMAPQKYASQMMGVWFLAVTAGDGTVNEVVNGLLHGGPDPDRLPGLAVVPGGSTNVFARALGLPNDAVEATGALLDALRERRARTVSLGLASGTPDTEDESVPSRWFTFCAGLGFDASVIGRVEQQRERGKRSTHALYLRQVVRQFLEEPHRRHGTITLERPGAEPVEDLVLSIICNTSPWTYLGNRPVYASPEASFETALDVLGLRRLSTPAVARYATQLLTSTPERGPRGKHATTLHDLTDFTLHSKVPLPLQMDGDHLGLRTSVTFTGVRRALRVIV
;
A
#
# COMPACT_ATOMS: atom_id res chain seq x y z
N MET A 1 -5.67 1.39 -29.24
CA MET A 1 -5.24 0.99 -27.88
C MET A 1 -4.51 2.11 -27.13
N THR A 2 -3.63 2.90 -27.78
CA THR A 2 -2.85 3.98 -27.13
C THR A 2 -3.69 5.07 -26.43
N GLY A 3 -4.88 5.42 -26.96
CA GLY A 3 -5.77 6.41 -26.34
C GLY A 3 -6.48 5.93 -25.07
N TYR A 4 -6.74 4.62 -24.95
CA TYR A 4 -7.40 4.05 -23.77
C TYR A 4 -6.52 4.11 -22.52
N ILE A 5 -5.21 3.95 -22.70
CA ILE A 5 -4.22 4.02 -21.61
C ILE A 5 -4.34 5.35 -20.85
N TRP A 6 -4.54 6.47 -21.56
CA TRP A 6 -4.70 7.77 -20.93
C TRP A 6 -5.99 7.91 -20.13
N PHE A 7 -7.09 7.32 -20.61
CA PHE A 7 -8.35 7.26 -19.84
C PHE A 7 -8.19 6.38 -18.60
N PHE A 8 -7.48 5.26 -18.71
CA PHE A 8 -7.17 4.38 -17.58
C PHE A 8 -6.32 5.08 -16.53
N VAL A 9 -5.23 5.76 -16.93
CA VAL A 9 -4.37 6.53 -16.00
C VAL A 9 -5.15 7.64 -15.33
N ALA A 10 -6.01 8.36 -16.07
CA ALA A 10 -6.87 9.39 -15.51
C ALA A 10 -7.87 8.81 -14.48
N ALA A 11 -8.45 7.63 -14.76
CA ALA A 11 -9.32 6.94 -13.81
C ALA A 11 -8.55 6.49 -12.56
N ALA A 12 -7.33 5.95 -12.70
CA ALA A 12 -6.50 5.54 -11.58
C ALA A 12 -6.14 6.71 -10.66
N ILE A 13 -5.75 7.86 -11.22
CA ILE A 13 -5.48 9.08 -10.44
C ILE A 13 -6.74 9.56 -9.73
N PHE A 14 -7.89 9.51 -10.40
CA PHE A 14 -9.16 9.89 -9.80
C PHE A 14 -9.48 9.02 -8.59
N TRP A 15 -9.45 7.69 -8.74
CA TRP A 15 -9.76 6.74 -7.65
C TRP A 15 -8.77 6.84 -6.49
N MET A 16 -7.47 7.03 -6.78
CA MET A 16 -6.44 7.24 -5.75
C MET A 16 -6.76 8.42 -4.81
N ILE A 17 -7.31 9.51 -5.35
CA ILE A 17 -7.67 10.71 -4.58
C ILE A 17 -9.05 10.53 -3.94
N TYR A 18 -9.98 9.95 -4.69
CA TYR A 18 -11.37 9.74 -4.27
C TYR A 18 -11.49 8.77 -3.08
N ASP A 19 -10.75 7.66 -3.09
CA ASP A 19 -10.81 6.62 -2.06
C ASP A 19 -10.25 7.06 -0.69
N GLN A 20 -9.61 8.24 -0.63
CA GLN A 20 -9.20 8.88 0.63
C GLN A 20 -10.40 9.24 1.54
N GLY A 21 -11.63 9.19 1.01
CA GLY A 21 -12.87 9.24 1.79
C GLY A 21 -12.89 8.22 2.93
N GLY A 22 -12.46 6.98 2.64
CA GLY A 22 -12.47 5.88 3.60
C GLY A 22 -11.38 5.96 4.69
N SER A 23 -10.33 6.76 4.46
CA SER A 23 -9.16 6.86 5.35
C SER A 23 -9.00 8.28 5.90
N THR A 24 -8.28 9.16 5.19
CA THR A 24 -7.88 10.50 5.63
C THR A 24 -9.08 11.37 6.05
N LEU A 25 -10.15 11.37 5.25
CA LEU A 25 -11.36 12.13 5.56
C LEU A 25 -12.15 11.52 6.73
N SER A 26 -12.13 10.19 6.87
CA SER A 26 -12.77 9.49 8.00
C SER A 26 -12.06 9.76 9.32
N LEU A 27 -10.71 9.76 9.33
CA LEU A 27 -9.92 10.11 10.51
C LEU A 27 -10.10 11.58 10.90
N PHE A 28 -10.12 12.48 9.92
CA PHE A 28 -10.41 13.89 10.18
C PHE A 28 -11.85 14.12 10.71
N ALA A 29 -12.80 13.31 10.26
CA ALA A 29 -14.17 13.34 10.77
C ALA A 29 -14.23 12.94 12.26
N ASP A 30 -13.46 11.94 12.66
CA ASP A 30 -13.43 11.43 14.03
C ASP A 30 -12.72 12.39 15.00
N ASP A 31 -11.54 12.88 14.60
CA ASP A 31 -10.67 13.64 15.49
C ASP A 31 -10.99 15.15 15.52
N LYS A 32 -11.46 15.71 14.40
CA LYS A 32 -11.43 17.15 14.14
C LYS A 32 -12.76 17.75 13.71
N THR A 33 -13.81 16.95 13.55
CA THR A 33 -15.13 17.44 13.13
C THR A 33 -16.13 17.33 14.28
N ALA A 34 -17.10 18.25 14.34
CA ALA A 34 -18.18 18.14 15.31
C ALA A 34 -18.96 16.85 15.08
N ASP A 35 -19.07 16.05 16.12
CA ASP A 35 -19.75 14.76 16.21
C ASP A 35 -21.23 14.91 16.58
N THR A 36 -21.71 16.15 16.75
CA THR A 36 -23.09 16.45 17.12
C THR A 36 -23.78 17.31 16.06
N VAL A 37 -24.96 16.88 15.63
CA VAL A 37 -25.86 17.64 14.76
C VAL A 37 -27.20 17.76 15.48
N PHE A 38 -27.65 18.98 15.75
CA PHE A 38 -28.86 19.28 16.55
C PHE A 38 -28.90 18.60 17.94
N GLY A 39 -27.74 18.31 18.54
CA GLY A 39 -27.63 17.65 19.85
C GLY A 39 -27.61 16.13 19.82
N PHE A 40 -27.73 15.50 18.64
CA PHE A 40 -27.54 14.05 18.46
C PHE A 40 -26.10 13.75 18.05
N GLY A 41 -25.44 12.88 18.82
CA GLY A 41 -24.14 12.34 18.47
C GLY A 41 -24.24 11.35 17.31
N PHE A 42 -23.35 11.41 16.32
CA PHE A 42 -23.30 10.44 15.23
C PHE A 42 -21.85 10.02 14.94
N PRO A 43 -21.62 8.76 14.54
CA PRO A 43 -20.27 8.26 14.28
C PRO A 43 -19.73 8.80 12.96
N ALA A 44 -18.40 8.98 12.88
CA ALA A 44 -17.70 9.44 11.68
C ALA A 44 -17.97 8.55 10.45
N THR A 45 -18.26 7.27 10.64
CA THR A 45 -18.60 6.32 9.56
C THR A 45 -19.84 6.73 8.77
N TRP A 46 -20.76 7.53 9.32
CA TRP A 46 -21.93 8.02 8.60
C TRP A 46 -21.58 8.95 7.44
N TYR A 47 -20.44 9.64 7.48
CA TYR A 47 -19.99 10.46 6.36
C TYR A 47 -19.74 9.62 5.09
N GLN A 48 -19.35 8.35 5.22
CA GLN A 48 -19.20 7.45 4.08
C GLN A 48 -20.54 7.16 3.37
N SER A 49 -21.67 7.26 4.09
CA SER A 49 -23.00 7.09 3.52
C SER A 49 -23.44 8.28 2.67
N LEU A 50 -22.77 9.43 2.77
CA LEU A 50 -23.08 10.61 1.95
C LEU A 50 -22.84 10.34 0.47
N ASN A 51 -21.82 9.55 0.13
CA ASN A 51 -21.54 9.25 -1.26
C ASN A 51 -22.69 8.50 -1.96
N PRO A 52 -23.14 7.30 -1.51
CA PRO A 52 -24.25 6.61 -2.15
C PRO A 52 -25.53 7.44 -2.13
N LEU A 53 -25.77 8.24 -1.08
CA LEU A 53 -26.89 9.19 -1.02
C LEU A 53 -26.84 10.23 -2.15
N PHE A 54 -25.69 10.88 -2.33
CA PHE A 54 -25.50 11.87 -3.38
C PHE A 54 -25.53 11.24 -4.77
N VAL A 55 -24.98 10.04 -4.96
CA VAL A 55 -25.07 9.30 -6.22
C VAL A 55 -26.54 9.02 -6.55
N MET A 56 -27.32 8.49 -5.61
CA MET A 56 -28.75 8.24 -5.81
C MET A 56 -29.53 9.50 -6.19
N ALA A 57 -29.21 10.64 -5.57
CA ALA A 57 -29.87 11.91 -5.84
C ALA A 57 -29.43 12.55 -7.17
N LEU A 58 -28.14 12.53 -7.48
CA LEU A 58 -27.54 13.30 -8.59
C LEU A 58 -27.38 12.48 -9.86
N ALA A 59 -27.26 11.15 -9.81
CA ALA A 59 -27.07 10.32 -11.01
C ALA A 59 -28.21 10.49 -12.04
N PRO A 60 -29.51 10.51 -11.66
CA PRO A 60 -30.59 10.77 -12.61
C PRO A 60 -30.49 12.16 -13.25
N VAL A 61 -30.07 13.16 -12.47
CA VAL A 61 -29.90 14.55 -12.92
C VAL A 61 -28.77 14.65 -13.94
N PHE A 62 -27.63 14.01 -13.67
CA PHE A 62 -26.49 13.97 -14.58
C PHE A 62 -26.81 13.18 -15.86
N ALA A 63 -27.49 12.05 -15.75
CA ALA A 63 -27.94 11.29 -16.90
C ALA A 63 -28.86 12.14 -17.81
N TRP A 64 -29.83 12.85 -17.21
CA TRP A 64 -30.70 13.78 -17.94
C TRP A 64 -29.93 14.93 -18.58
N LEU A 65 -28.99 15.54 -17.84
CA LEU A 65 -28.15 16.63 -18.33
C LEU A 65 -27.33 16.21 -19.56
N TRP A 66 -26.71 15.03 -19.53
CA TRP A 66 -25.93 14.53 -20.67
C TRP A 66 -26.81 14.26 -21.89
N LEU A 67 -27.99 13.66 -21.70
CA LEU A 67 -28.94 13.44 -22.79
C LEU A 67 -29.48 14.75 -23.37
N TRP A 68 -29.73 15.75 -22.53
CA TRP A 68 -30.18 17.07 -22.97
C TRP A 68 -29.10 17.81 -23.77
N LEU A 69 -27.85 17.79 -23.32
CA LEU A 69 -26.71 18.36 -24.07
C LEU A 69 -26.48 17.62 -25.39
N ALA A 70 -26.64 16.29 -25.40
CA ALA A 70 -26.53 15.49 -26.62
C ALA A 70 -27.61 15.86 -27.66
N ARG A 71 -28.86 16.09 -27.23
CA ARG A 71 -29.94 16.56 -28.13
C ARG A 71 -29.66 17.93 -28.74
N LYS A 72 -28.88 18.76 -28.06
CA LYS A 72 -28.43 20.07 -28.55
C LYS A 72 -27.12 20.02 -29.33
N ASN A 73 -26.55 18.84 -29.54
CA ASN A 73 -25.24 18.66 -30.17
C ASN A 73 -24.10 19.39 -29.44
N GLN A 74 -24.25 19.59 -28.12
CA GLN A 74 -23.32 20.29 -27.24
C GLN A 74 -22.75 19.36 -26.15
N GLU A 75 -22.79 18.05 -26.36
CA GLU A 75 -22.25 17.10 -25.41
C GLU A 75 -20.72 17.27 -25.28
N PRO A 76 -20.18 17.49 -24.06
CA PRO A 76 -18.74 17.54 -23.87
C PRO A 76 -18.08 16.22 -24.28
N SER A 77 -16.90 16.29 -24.89
CA SER A 77 -16.16 15.09 -25.25
C SER A 77 -15.79 14.27 -24.00
N THR A 78 -15.56 12.97 -24.17
CA THR A 78 -15.11 12.09 -23.07
C THR A 78 -13.89 12.66 -22.34
N VAL A 79 -12.93 13.21 -23.09
CA VAL A 79 -11.71 13.82 -22.53
C VAL A 79 -12.07 14.97 -21.60
N VAL A 80 -13.01 15.84 -22.00
CA VAL A 80 -13.47 16.96 -21.18
C VAL A 80 -14.17 16.46 -19.91
N LYS A 81 -15.03 15.44 -20.02
CA LYS A 81 -15.73 14.86 -18.85
C LYS A 81 -14.75 14.23 -17.84
N PHE A 82 -13.73 13.52 -18.34
CA PHE A 82 -12.65 12.99 -17.49
C PHE A 82 -11.82 14.09 -16.84
N ALA A 83 -11.46 15.13 -17.60
CA ALA A 83 -10.74 16.28 -17.06
C ALA A 83 -11.56 17.01 -15.98
N MET A 84 -12.88 17.16 -16.18
CA MET A 84 -13.78 17.69 -15.16
C MET A 84 -13.75 16.85 -13.89
N GLY A 85 -13.83 15.53 -14.00
CA GLY A 85 -13.73 14.62 -12.85
C GLY A 85 -12.43 14.79 -12.07
N LEU A 86 -11.29 14.82 -12.78
CA LEU A 86 -9.97 15.03 -12.17
C LEU A 86 -9.81 16.41 -11.52
N VAL A 87 -10.30 17.47 -12.16
CA VAL A 87 -10.26 18.82 -11.60
C VAL A 87 -11.13 18.92 -10.36
N LEU A 88 -12.33 18.32 -10.38
CA LEU A 88 -13.24 18.34 -9.24
C LEU A 88 -12.69 17.55 -8.04
N VAL A 89 -12.15 16.35 -8.27
CA VAL A 89 -11.55 15.56 -7.18
C VAL A 89 -10.31 16.26 -6.61
N GLY A 90 -9.47 16.89 -7.45
CA GLY A 90 -8.36 17.72 -6.97
C GLY A 90 -8.84 18.97 -6.22
N ALA A 91 -9.86 19.66 -6.72
CA ALA A 91 -10.46 20.82 -6.06
C ALA A 91 -11.04 20.46 -4.68
N SER A 92 -11.57 19.25 -4.52
CA SER A 92 -12.08 18.78 -3.22
C SER A 92 -10.99 18.79 -2.14
N PHE A 93 -9.74 18.50 -2.48
CA PHE A 93 -8.61 18.55 -1.56
C PHE A 93 -8.19 19.98 -1.22
N PHE A 94 -8.28 20.92 -2.17
CA PHE A 94 -8.08 22.34 -1.85
C PHE A 94 -9.15 22.87 -0.90
N VAL A 95 -10.39 22.44 -1.07
CA VAL A 95 -11.47 22.75 -0.12
C VAL A 95 -11.17 22.15 1.26
N PHE A 96 -10.59 20.95 1.32
CA PHE A 96 -10.20 20.29 2.57
C PHE A 96 -9.06 20.99 3.34
N VAL A 97 -8.19 21.75 2.68
CA VAL A 97 -7.14 22.54 3.35
C VAL A 97 -7.72 23.58 4.31
N VAL A 98 -8.89 24.15 4.01
CA VAL A 98 -9.54 25.17 4.86
C VAL A 98 -9.92 24.62 6.24
N PRO A 99 -10.78 23.59 6.36
CA PRO A 99 -11.11 23.00 7.65
C PRO A 99 -9.88 22.39 8.34
N MET A 100 -8.91 21.86 7.60
CA MET A 100 -7.67 21.34 8.20
C MET A 100 -6.88 22.43 8.94
N ASN A 101 -6.76 23.64 8.36
CA ASN A 101 -6.09 24.76 9.04
C ASN A 101 -6.91 25.29 10.22
N MET A 102 -8.25 25.33 10.09
CA MET A 102 -9.14 25.75 11.18
C MET A 102 -9.06 24.81 12.38
N ALA A 103 -8.96 23.50 12.13
CA ALA A 103 -8.86 22.49 13.17
C ALA A 103 -7.46 22.38 13.81
N GLY A 104 -6.44 23.04 13.22
CA GLY A 104 -5.06 23.05 13.73
C GLY A 104 -4.90 23.75 15.09
N GLY A 105 -5.85 24.61 15.47
CA GLY A 105 -5.90 25.29 16.77
C GLY A 105 -6.49 24.44 17.91
N GLY A 106 -6.96 23.22 17.63
CA GLY A 106 -7.64 22.35 18.60
C GLY A 106 -9.18 22.43 18.55
N ASP A 107 -9.74 23.35 17.78
CA ASP A 107 -11.18 23.51 17.61
C ASP A 107 -11.76 22.48 16.63
N LYS A 108 -12.96 21.97 16.91
CA LYS A 108 -13.71 21.11 15.98
C LYS A 108 -14.34 21.94 14.86
N VAL A 109 -14.27 21.46 13.62
CA VAL A 109 -14.89 22.13 12.46
C VAL A 109 -16.30 21.63 12.18
N SER A 110 -17.06 22.42 11.42
CA SER A 110 -18.43 22.08 11.03
C SER A 110 -18.49 20.84 10.11
N PRO A 111 -19.42 19.91 10.34
CA PRO A 111 -19.75 18.78 9.45
C PRO A 111 -19.95 19.15 7.98
N MET A 112 -20.45 20.37 7.74
CA MET A 112 -20.80 20.83 6.39
C MET A 112 -19.59 20.92 5.46
N TRP A 113 -18.38 21.04 5.99
CA TRP A 113 -17.16 20.96 5.19
C TRP A 113 -16.97 19.59 4.56
N LEU A 114 -17.10 18.53 5.35
CA LEU A 114 -17.03 17.15 4.85
C LEU A 114 -18.16 16.86 3.87
N VAL A 115 -19.39 17.27 4.21
CA VAL A 115 -20.55 17.14 3.29
C VAL A 115 -20.25 17.78 1.93
N SER A 116 -19.66 18.98 1.93
CA SER A 116 -19.30 19.69 0.69
C SER A 116 -18.20 18.98 -0.09
N ILE A 117 -17.18 18.45 0.59
CA ILE A 117 -16.08 17.69 -0.04
C ILE A 117 -16.63 16.43 -0.71
N TYR A 118 -17.41 15.63 0.02
CA TYR A 118 -18.05 14.42 -0.53
C TYR A 118 -18.99 14.74 -1.71
N MET A 119 -19.71 15.87 -1.65
CA MET A 119 -20.56 16.30 -2.75
C MET A 119 -19.73 16.64 -4.01
N ILE A 120 -18.64 17.41 -3.87
CA ILE A 120 -17.74 17.74 -4.99
C ILE A 120 -17.13 16.48 -5.59
N GLN A 121 -16.65 15.56 -4.73
CA GLN A 121 -16.10 14.28 -5.17
C GLN A 121 -17.13 13.44 -5.92
N THR A 122 -18.36 13.36 -5.41
CA THR A 122 -19.46 12.63 -6.07
C THR A 122 -19.81 13.24 -7.42
N ILE A 123 -19.83 14.56 -7.54
CA ILE A 123 -20.05 15.23 -8.84
C ILE A 123 -18.92 14.88 -9.82
N GLY A 124 -17.67 14.84 -9.34
CA GLY A 124 -16.53 14.36 -10.11
C GLY A 124 -16.68 12.91 -10.56
N GLU A 125 -17.15 12.03 -9.67
CA GLU A 125 -17.40 10.62 -9.93
C GLU A 125 -18.44 10.44 -11.04
N LEU A 126 -19.53 11.20 -11.00
CA LEU A 126 -20.60 11.15 -12.01
C LEU A 126 -20.15 11.64 -13.40
N CYS A 127 -19.04 12.39 -13.47
CA CYS A 127 -18.41 12.78 -14.72
C CYS A 127 -17.49 11.70 -15.29
N LEU A 128 -16.91 10.85 -14.43
CA LEU A 128 -15.89 9.87 -14.80
C LEU A 128 -16.44 8.43 -14.90
N SER A 129 -17.14 7.95 -13.88
CA SER A 129 -17.54 6.54 -13.73
C SER A 129 -18.44 6.03 -14.87
N PRO A 130 -19.63 6.60 -15.13
CA PRO A 130 -20.52 6.13 -16.20
C PRO A 130 -19.94 6.36 -17.60
N VAL A 131 -19.19 7.45 -17.78
CA VAL A 131 -18.55 7.80 -19.05
C VAL A 131 -17.41 6.84 -19.37
N GLY A 132 -16.63 6.47 -18.36
CA GLY A 132 -15.53 5.54 -18.47
C GLY A 132 -15.97 4.11 -18.76
N LEU A 133 -17.06 3.64 -18.13
CA LEU A 133 -17.71 2.36 -18.49
C LEU A 133 -18.16 2.37 -19.97
N SER A 134 -18.75 3.48 -20.44
CA SER A 134 -19.16 3.61 -21.85
C SER A 134 -17.99 3.64 -22.82
N VAL A 135 -16.90 4.35 -22.50
CA VAL A 135 -15.73 4.42 -23.39
C VAL A 135 -14.96 3.11 -23.42
N THR A 136 -14.84 2.44 -22.28
CA THR A 136 -14.19 1.13 -22.19
C THR A 136 -14.89 0.13 -23.10
N THR A 137 -16.21 0.04 -23.04
CA THR A 137 -17.00 -0.84 -23.92
C THR A 137 -16.90 -0.45 -25.39
N LYS A 138 -16.94 0.85 -25.72
CA LYS A 138 -16.85 1.35 -27.11
C LYS A 138 -15.46 1.17 -27.74
N MET A 139 -14.40 1.30 -26.95
CA MET A 139 -13.02 1.18 -27.42
C MET A 139 -12.48 -0.26 -27.35
N ALA A 140 -13.23 -1.17 -26.72
CA ALA A 140 -12.81 -2.55 -26.62
C ALA A 140 -12.92 -3.28 -27.96
N PRO A 141 -11.87 -4.04 -28.36
CA PRO A 141 -11.99 -4.99 -29.46
C PRO A 141 -13.11 -5.98 -29.15
N GLN A 142 -13.94 -6.35 -30.14
CA GLN A 142 -15.11 -7.23 -29.93
C GLN A 142 -14.76 -8.55 -29.21
N LYS A 143 -13.56 -9.08 -29.44
CA LYS A 143 -13.06 -10.31 -28.80
C LYS A 143 -12.68 -10.14 -27.31
N TYR A 144 -12.43 -8.90 -26.86
CA TYR A 144 -11.82 -8.58 -25.56
C TYR A 144 -12.64 -7.59 -24.71
N ALA A 145 -13.93 -7.41 -25.02
CA ALA A 145 -14.82 -6.47 -24.32
C ALA A 145 -14.89 -6.72 -22.80
N SER A 146 -15.03 -7.98 -22.38
CA SER A 146 -15.02 -8.36 -20.96
C SER A 146 -13.67 -8.15 -20.29
N GLN A 147 -12.57 -8.33 -21.01
CA GLN A 147 -11.21 -8.13 -20.49
C GLN A 147 -10.91 -6.65 -20.29
N MET A 148 -11.34 -5.79 -21.23
CA MET A 148 -11.19 -4.34 -21.11
C MET A 148 -12.05 -3.75 -19.99
N MET A 149 -13.25 -4.30 -19.76
CA MET A 149 -14.04 -3.98 -18.58
C MET A 149 -13.35 -4.42 -17.28
N GLY A 150 -12.68 -5.57 -17.30
CA GLY A 150 -11.76 -5.97 -16.24
C GLY A 150 -10.70 -4.89 -15.98
N VAL A 151 -9.95 -4.50 -17.01
CA VAL A 151 -8.95 -3.42 -16.92
C VAL A 151 -9.55 -2.11 -16.38
N TRP A 152 -10.76 -1.73 -16.77
CA TRP A 152 -11.42 -0.54 -16.21
C TRP A 152 -11.63 -0.61 -14.70
N PHE A 153 -12.11 -1.74 -14.17
CA PHE A 153 -12.26 -1.92 -12.72
C PHE A 153 -10.92 -2.04 -12.00
N LEU A 154 -9.86 -2.40 -12.72
CA LEU A 154 -8.50 -2.39 -12.21
C LEU A 154 -7.90 -0.99 -12.14
N ALA A 155 -8.60 0.06 -12.59
CA ALA A 155 -8.19 1.43 -12.26
C ALA A 155 -8.21 1.68 -10.73
N VAL A 156 -8.94 0.83 -9.98
CA VAL A 156 -8.97 0.80 -8.52
C VAL A 156 -7.81 -0.01 -7.92
N THR A 157 -6.97 -0.68 -8.71
CA THR A 157 -5.79 -1.36 -8.14
C THR A 157 -4.70 -0.37 -7.84
N ALA A 158 -4.54 -0.06 -6.56
CA ALA A 158 -3.36 0.60 -6.01
C ALA A 158 -2.34 -0.45 -5.53
N GLY A 159 -1.10 -0.01 -5.36
CA GLY A 159 0.10 -0.85 -5.22
C GLY A 159 0.16 -1.70 -3.95
N ASP A 160 1.38 -2.00 -3.51
CA ASP A 160 1.65 -2.91 -2.38
C ASP A 160 0.86 -2.55 -1.10
N GLY A 161 0.66 -1.25 -0.80
CA GLY A 161 -0.14 -0.81 0.36
C GLY A 161 -1.62 -1.18 0.27
N THR A 162 -2.25 -1.07 -0.90
CA THR A 162 -3.67 -1.47 -1.08
C THR A 162 -3.84 -2.98 -0.98
N VAL A 163 -2.86 -3.73 -1.49
CA VAL A 163 -2.81 -5.18 -1.27
C VAL A 163 -2.72 -5.50 0.22
N ASN A 164 -1.87 -4.79 0.96
CA ASN A 164 -1.73 -4.96 2.41
C ASN A 164 -3.05 -4.72 3.17
N GLU A 165 -3.77 -3.64 2.85
CA GLU A 165 -5.07 -3.33 3.48
C GLU A 165 -6.14 -4.38 3.16
N VAL A 166 -6.20 -4.86 1.91
CA VAL A 166 -7.12 -5.95 1.53
C VAL A 166 -6.80 -7.23 2.29
N VAL A 167 -5.52 -7.60 2.41
CA VAL A 167 -5.09 -8.79 3.17
C VAL A 167 -5.47 -8.66 4.64
N ASN A 168 -5.24 -7.51 5.27
CA ASN A 168 -5.63 -7.27 6.65
C ASN A 168 -7.15 -7.33 6.87
N GLY A 169 -7.93 -6.82 5.92
CA GLY A 169 -9.39 -6.95 5.94
C GLY A 169 -9.88 -8.39 5.78
N LEU A 170 -9.31 -9.13 4.82
CA LEU A 170 -9.66 -10.54 4.55
C LEU A 170 -9.31 -11.47 5.72
N LEU A 171 -8.21 -11.18 6.42
CA LEU A 171 -7.67 -12.01 7.50
C LEU A 171 -7.86 -11.40 8.89
N HIS A 172 -8.82 -10.47 9.04
CA HIS A 172 -9.11 -9.83 10.32
C HIS A 172 -9.46 -10.85 11.42
N GLY A 173 -10.16 -11.94 11.06
CA GLY A 173 -10.47 -13.06 11.95
C GLY A 173 -9.44 -14.20 11.95
N GLY A 174 -8.31 -14.03 11.25
CA GLY A 174 -7.33 -15.08 10.99
C GLY A 174 -7.69 -15.98 9.80
N PRO A 175 -6.74 -16.82 9.33
CA PRO A 175 -6.99 -17.75 8.22
C PRO A 175 -7.85 -18.94 8.66
N ASP A 176 -8.94 -19.19 7.92
CA ASP A 176 -9.74 -20.41 8.02
C ASP A 176 -9.15 -21.48 7.06
N PRO A 177 -8.58 -22.59 7.56
CA PRO A 177 -7.98 -23.63 6.73
C PRO A 177 -8.94 -24.26 5.72
N ASP A 178 -10.23 -24.33 6.05
CA ASP A 178 -11.27 -24.94 5.20
C ASP A 178 -11.84 -23.93 4.20
N ARG A 179 -11.62 -22.62 4.43
CA ARG A 179 -12.26 -21.56 3.65
C ARG A 179 -11.38 -20.33 3.43
N LEU A 180 -10.14 -20.56 2.97
CA LEU A 180 -9.22 -19.48 2.64
C LEU A 180 -9.79 -18.52 1.57
N PRO A 181 -9.81 -17.20 1.82
CA PRO A 181 -10.27 -16.23 0.83
C PRO A 181 -9.33 -16.22 -0.39
N GLY A 182 -9.92 -16.17 -1.58
CA GLY A 182 -9.18 -16.07 -2.83
C GLY A 182 -8.85 -14.62 -3.15
N LEU A 183 -7.57 -14.30 -3.36
CA LEU A 183 -7.10 -12.98 -3.77
C LEU A 183 -6.49 -13.03 -5.17
N ALA A 184 -6.88 -12.10 -6.03
CA ALA A 184 -6.20 -11.81 -7.28
C ALA A 184 -5.65 -10.38 -7.20
N VAL A 185 -4.40 -10.17 -7.62
CA VAL A 185 -3.74 -8.87 -7.52
C VAL A 185 -3.35 -8.40 -8.90
N VAL A 186 -3.80 -7.22 -9.29
CA VAL A 186 -3.29 -6.56 -10.50
C VAL A 186 -2.32 -5.46 -10.08
N PRO A 187 -1.11 -5.44 -10.66
CA PRO A 187 -0.11 -4.43 -10.36
C PRO A 187 -0.55 -3.07 -10.90
N GLY A 188 -0.82 -2.13 -9.99
CA GLY A 188 -1.12 -0.73 -10.33
C GLY A 188 -0.21 0.30 -9.64
N GLY A 189 0.69 -0.14 -8.75
CA GLY A 189 1.68 0.70 -8.08
C GLY A 189 3.01 0.83 -8.83
N SER A 190 3.97 1.54 -8.22
CA SER A 190 5.31 1.76 -8.80
C SER A 190 6.26 0.57 -8.66
N THR A 191 6.13 -0.21 -7.57
CA THR A 191 7.03 -1.32 -7.25
C THR A 191 6.36 -2.69 -7.44
N ASN A 192 5.15 -2.87 -6.90
CA ASN A 192 4.33 -4.08 -7.01
C ASN A 192 5.07 -5.35 -6.54
N VAL A 193 5.77 -5.26 -5.40
CA VAL A 193 6.59 -6.35 -4.87
C VAL A 193 5.79 -7.64 -4.74
N PHE A 194 4.60 -7.59 -4.15
CA PHE A 194 3.79 -8.79 -3.93
C PHE A 194 3.37 -9.44 -5.25
N ALA A 195 2.76 -8.68 -6.17
CA ALA A 195 2.33 -9.19 -7.47
C ALA A 195 3.49 -9.78 -8.29
N ARG A 196 4.65 -9.11 -8.29
CA ARG A 196 5.83 -9.57 -9.02
C ARG A 196 6.50 -10.78 -8.38
N ALA A 197 6.53 -10.84 -7.05
CA ALA A 197 6.98 -12.03 -6.31
C ALA A 197 6.03 -13.23 -6.53
N LEU A 198 4.75 -12.95 -6.81
CA LEU A 198 3.81 -13.98 -7.25
C LEU A 198 4.08 -14.51 -8.68
N GLY A 199 4.97 -13.86 -9.43
CA GLY A 199 5.29 -14.19 -10.82
C GLY A 199 4.39 -13.51 -11.85
N LEU A 200 3.54 -12.57 -11.44
CA LEU A 200 2.71 -11.82 -12.37
C LEU A 200 3.54 -10.80 -13.17
N PRO A 201 3.20 -10.55 -14.45
CA PRO A 201 3.74 -9.44 -15.22
C PRO A 201 3.57 -8.12 -14.46
N ASN A 202 4.54 -7.20 -14.57
CA ASN A 202 4.42 -5.88 -13.93
C ASN A 202 3.49 -4.92 -14.71
N ASP A 203 3.18 -5.24 -15.97
CA ASP A 203 2.19 -4.52 -16.76
C ASP A 203 0.78 -4.97 -16.35
N ALA A 204 -0.09 -4.01 -16.01
CA ALA A 204 -1.43 -4.29 -15.52
C ALA A 204 -2.28 -5.08 -16.50
N VAL A 205 -2.16 -4.81 -17.82
CA VAL A 205 -2.98 -5.48 -18.84
C VAL A 205 -2.51 -6.92 -19.03
N GLU A 206 -1.20 -7.15 -19.10
CA GLU A 206 -0.63 -8.49 -19.18
C GLU A 206 -0.96 -9.32 -17.92
N ALA A 207 -0.83 -8.73 -16.74
CA ALA A 207 -1.20 -9.38 -15.48
C ALA A 207 -2.69 -9.74 -15.45
N THR A 208 -3.57 -8.85 -15.91
CA THR A 208 -5.00 -9.15 -16.04
C THR A 208 -5.25 -10.35 -16.94
N GLY A 209 -4.56 -10.42 -18.09
CA GLY A 209 -4.61 -11.58 -18.98
C GLY A 209 -4.23 -12.87 -18.27
N ALA A 210 -3.08 -12.87 -17.59
CA ALA A 210 -2.59 -14.02 -16.84
C ALA A 210 -3.57 -14.47 -15.73
N LEU A 211 -4.19 -13.53 -15.01
CA LEU A 211 -5.18 -13.81 -13.98
C LEU A 211 -6.48 -14.37 -14.56
N LEU A 212 -6.94 -13.85 -15.70
CA LEU A 212 -8.14 -14.38 -16.37
C LEU A 212 -7.93 -15.81 -16.85
N ASP A 213 -6.74 -16.12 -17.35
CA ASP A 213 -6.38 -17.49 -17.72
C ASP A 213 -6.28 -18.39 -16.48
N ALA A 214 -5.70 -17.91 -15.38
CA ALA A 214 -5.69 -18.62 -14.10
C ALA A 214 -7.11 -18.90 -13.57
N LEU A 215 -8.03 -17.93 -13.66
CA LEU A 215 -9.43 -18.11 -13.27
C LEU A 215 -10.14 -19.15 -14.14
N ARG A 216 -9.93 -19.11 -15.46
CA ARG A 216 -10.52 -20.08 -16.41
C ARG A 216 -10.04 -21.50 -16.14
N GLU A 217 -8.75 -21.66 -15.86
CA GLU A 217 -8.11 -22.93 -15.56
C GLU A 217 -8.25 -23.34 -14.08
N ARG A 218 -8.89 -22.47 -13.27
CA ARG A 218 -9.02 -22.61 -11.80
C ARG A 218 -7.68 -22.80 -11.08
N ARG A 219 -6.62 -22.20 -11.61
CA ARG A 219 -5.30 -22.18 -10.97
C ARG A 219 -5.28 -21.19 -9.81
N ALA A 220 -4.78 -21.68 -8.69
CA ALA A 220 -4.51 -20.91 -7.50
C ALA A 220 -3.43 -21.63 -6.70
N ARG A 221 -2.68 -20.88 -5.89
CA ARG A 221 -1.75 -21.44 -4.91
C ARG A 221 -2.00 -20.82 -3.55
N THR A 222 -1.54 -21.49 -2.50
CA THR A 222 -1.54 -20.92 -1.15
C THR A 222 -0.19 -20.31 -0.85
N VAL A 223 -0.17 -19.16 -0.21
CA VAL A 223 1.06 -18.47 0.19
C VAL A 223 1.09 -18.26 1.69
N SER A 224 2.29 -18.25 2.27
CA SER A 224 2.53 -17.78 3.63
C SER A 224 2.38 -16.27 3.73
N LEU A 225 2.07 -15.80 4.93
CA LEU A 225 2.06 -14.39 5.30
C LEU A 225 2.73 -14.21 6.66
N GLY A 226 3.27 -13.03 6.89
CA GLY A 226 3.75 -12.65 8.20
C GLY A 226 2.66 -11.96 9.01
N LEU A 227 2.60 -12.26 10.30
CA LEU A 227 1.78 -11.58 11.28
C LEU A 227 2.70 -10.92 12.29
N ALA A 228 2.47 -9.65 12.58
CA ALA A 228 3.15 -8.94 13.65
C ALA A 228 2.12 -8.54 14.71
N SER A 229 2.49 -8.63 15.97
CA SER A 229 1.59 -8.36 17.09
C SER A 229 2.33 -7.72 18.26
N GLY A 230 1.56 -7.10 19.17
CA GLY A 230 2.05 -6.70 20.47
C GLY A 230 2.70 -7.86 21.21
N THR A 231 3.77 -7.59 21.96
CA THR A 231 4.45 -8.61 22.73
C THR A 231 3.79 -8.73 24.12
N PRO A 232 3.43 -9.93 24.59
CA PRO A 232 2.88 -10.10 25.93
C PRO A 232 3.82 -9.58 27.02
N ASP A 233 3.27 -9.03 28.10
CA ASP A 233 4.02 -8.51 29.25
C ASP A 233 4.95 -7.32 28.92
N THR A 234 4.69 -6.59 27.83
CA THR A 234 5.44 -5.37 27.46
C THR A 234 4.52 -4.16 27.26
N GLU A 235 5.11 -2.96 27.15
CA GLU A 235 4.38 -1.73 26.84
C GLU A 235 3.66 -1.77 25.47
N ASP A 236 4.10 -2.65 24.57
CA ASP A 236 3.51 -2.80 23.23
C ASP A 236 2.43 -3.90 23.17
N GLU A 237 2.04 -4.51 24.30
CA GLU A 237 1.07 -5.62 24.34
C GLU A 237 -0.28 -5.27 23.68
N SER A 238 -0.76 -4.04 23.90
CA SER A 238 -2.04 -3.58 23.35
C SER A 238 -2.01 -3.28 21.84
N VAL A 239 -0.85 -3.40 21.18
CA VAL A 239 -0.72 -3.11 19.75
C VAL A 239 -1.46 -4.17 18.94
N PRO A 240 -2.42 -3.77 18.08
CA PRO A 240 -3.20 -4.73 17.31
C PRO A 240 -2.32 -5.51 16.34
N SER A 241 -2.69 -6.77 16.11
CA SER A 241 -2.00 -7.62 15.15
C SER A 241 -2.20 -7.11 13.72
N ARG A 242 -1.13 -7.11 12.93
CA ARG A 242 -1.16 -6.68 11.53
C ARG A 242 -0.43 -7.68 10.63
N TRP A 243 -1.07 -8.01 9.51
CA TRP A 243 -0.53 -8.87 8.47
C TRP A 243 0.39 -8.10 7.53
N PHE A 244 1.42 -8.77 7.04
CA PHE A 244 2.29 -8.30 5.97
C PHE A 244 2.58 -9.42 4.96
N THR A 245 2.77 -9.01 3.71
CA THR A 245 2.76 -9.86 2.53
C THR A 245 4.15 -10.12 1.98
N PHE A 246 5.09 -9.18 2.12
CA PHE A 246 6.46 -9.37 1.61
C PHE A 246 7.55 -8.96 2.60
N CYS A 247 7.38 -7.87 3.37
CA CYS A 247 8.42 -7.49 4.33
C CYS A 247 7.92 -6.74 5.56
N ALA A 248 8.71 -6.84 6.64
CA ALA A 248 8.63 -5.96 7.79
C ALA A 248 10.04 -5.54 8.21
N GLY A 249 10.16 -4.52 9.07
CA GLY A 249 11.44 -4.12 9.60
C GLY A 249 11.34 -3.34 10.90
N LEU A 250 12.29 -3.57 11.81
CA LEU A 250 12.45 -2.84 13.07
C LEU A 250 13.81 -2.14 13.09
N GLY A 251 13.81 -0.84 13.41
CA GLY A 251 14.97 0.03 13.27
C GLY A 251 15.24 0.44 11.82
N PHE A 252 14.38 0.02 10.88
CA PHE A 252 14.41 0.43 9.48
C PHE A 252 13.30 1.45 9.27
N ASP A 253 13.67 2.72 9.14
CA ASP A 253 12.67 3.76 8.91
C ASP A 253 12.20 3.76 7.44
N ALA A 254 10.90 3.54 7.26
CA ALA A 254 10.12 3.64 6.02
C ALA A 254 10.42 4.89 5.19
N SER A 255 10.79 5.99 5.86
CA SER A 255 10.91 7.32 5.28
C SER A 255 11.98 7.44 4.19
N VAL A 256 12.83 6.44 3.99
CA VAL A 256 13.76 6.36 2.84
C VAL A 256 13.02 6.47 1.52
N ILE A 257 11.90 5.75 1.39
CA ILE A 257 11.15 5.68 0.14
C ILE A 257 10.46 7.04 -0.09
N GLY A 258 9.80 7.58 0.95
CA GLY A 258 9.14 8.90 0.89
C GLY A 258 10.11 10.07 0.63
N ARG A 259 11.32 10.06 1.18
CA ARG A 259 12.32 11.14 0.96
C ARG A 259 12.92 11.11 -0.45
N VAL A 260 12.98 9.95 -1.10
CA VAL A 260 13.42 9.85 -2.50
C VAL A 260 12.31 10.27 -3.46
N GLU A 261 11.06 9.90 -3.15
CA GLU A 261 9.85 10.39 -3.86
C GLU A 261 9.76 11.94 -3.78
N GLN A 262 10.02 12.54 -2.62
CA GLN A 262 10.03 14.00 -2.44
C GLN A 262 11.16 14.73 -3.21
N GLN A 263 12.26 14.04 -3.53
CA GLN A 263 13.31 14.58 -4.42
C GLN A 263 12.98 14.39 -5.92
N ARG A 264 12.08 13.43 -6.25
CA ARG A 264 11.50 13.22 -7.58
C ARG A 264 10.65 14.42 -8.01
N GLU A 265 9.86 14.97 -7.08
CA GLU A 265 9.04 16.17 -7.28
C GLU A 265 9.87 17.44 -7.57
N ARG A 266 11.15 17.44 -7.16
CA ARG A 266 12.10 18.55 -7.42
C ARG A 266 12.85 18.42 -8.75
N GLY A 267 12.40 17.54 -9.66
CA GLY A 267 12.90 17.46 -11.04
C GLY A 267 14.28 16.81 -11.21
N LYS A 268 14.82 16.15 -10.18
CA LYS A 268 16.10 15.41 -10.32
C LYS A 268 15.84 14.02 -10.87
N ARG A 269 16.51 13.66 -11.99
CA ARG A 269 16.48 12.30 -12.54
C ARG A 269 16.94 11.30 -11.48
N SER A 270 16.15 10.23 -11.29
CA SER A 270 16.46 9.12 -10.40
C SER A 270 17.70 8.36 -10.90
N THR A 271 18.86 8.65 -10.34
CA THR A 271 20.08 7.87 -10.54
C THR A 271 20.29 6.97 -9.33
N HIS A 272 20.76 5.73 -9.52
CA HIS A 272 21.10 4.79 -8.43
C HIS A 272 21.98 5.43 -7.33
N ALA A 273 22.82 6.40 -7.69
CA ALA A 273 23.66 7.16 -6.77
C ALA A 273 22.86 8.02 -5.77
N LEU A 274 21.68 8.52 -6.12
CA LEU A 274 20.84 9.33 -5.23
C LEU A 274 20.14 8.45 -4.18
N TYR A 275 19.59 7.30 -4.59
CA TYR A 275 19.06 6.30 -3.67
C TYR A 275 20.13 5.82 -2.69
N LEU A 276 21.31 5.45 -3.21
CA LEU A 276 22.44 5.02 -2.39
C LEU A 276 22.86 6.12 -1.41
N ARG A 277 22.91 7.38 -1.85
CA ARG A 277 23.28 8.52 -0.98
C ARG A 277 22.26 8.75 0.13
N GLN A 278 20.96 8.57 -0.13
CA GLN A 278 19.93 8.74 0.91
C GLN A 278 19.94 7.59 1.92
N VAL A 279 20.03 6.35 1.45
CA VAL A 279 20.20 5.17 2.30
C VAL A 279 21.42 5.35 3.20
N VAL A 280 22.57 5.74 2.62
CA VAL A 280 23.79 6.01 3.38
C VAL A 280 23.57 7.14 4.40
N ARG A 281 22.95 8.25 4.01
CA ARG A 281 22.74 9.40 4.89
C ARG A 281 21.85 9.05 6.10
N GLN A 282 20.75 8.34 5.88
CA GLN A 282 19.87 7.91 6.97
C GLN A 282 20.61 7.02 7.98
N PHE A 283 21.34 6.00 7.49
CA PHE A 283 22.14 5.15 8.36
C PHE A 283 23.30 5.88 9.04
N LEU A 284 23.74 7.01 8.49
CA LEU A 284 24.75 7.86 9.13
C LEU A 284 24.18 8.74 10.24
N GLU A 285 22.90 9.11 10.16
CA GLU A 285 22.18 9.92 11.14
C GLU A 285 21.64 9.08 12.32
N GLU A 286 21.66 7.74 12.22
CA GLU A 286 21.18 6.87 13.30
C GLU A 286 22.06 6.89 14.57
N PRO A 287 21.52 7.29 15.75
CA PRO A 287 22.30 7.45 16.98
C PRO A 287 22.95 6.14 17.47
N HIS A 288 22.26 5.02 17.30
CA HIS A 288 22.68 3.71 17.83
C HIS A 288 23.39 2.81 16.81
N ARG A 289 23.81 3.36 15.67
CA ARG A 289 24.40 2.59 14.54
C ARG A 289 25.62 1.72 14.84
N ARG A 290 26.30 1.95 15.98
CA ARG A 290 27.52 1.22 16.40
C ARG A 290 27.29 0.22 17.55
N HIS A 291 26.20 0.36 18.30
CA HIS A 291 25.85 -0.50 19.43
C HIS A 291 24.39 -0.90 19.24
N GLY A 292 24.16 -2.13 18.77
CA GLY A 292 22.80 -2.59 18.50
C GLY A 292 21.97 -2.63 19.78
N THR A 293 20.73 -2.17 19.67
CA THR A 293 19.78 -2.14 20.79
C THR A 293 18.75 -3.25 20.71
N ILE A 294 18.68 -3.94 19.57
CA ILE A 294 17.70 -4.97 19.26
C ILE A 294 18.26 -6.35 19.64
N THR A 295 17.44 -7.15 20.30
CA THR A 295 17.67 -8.57 20.60
C THR A 295 16.56 -9.37 19.95
N LEU A 296 16.93 -10.40 19.18
CA LEU A 296 15.98 -11.35 18.60
C LEU A 296 15.95 -12.60 19.46
N GLU A 297 14.77 -12.90 20.00
CA GLU A 297 14.51 -14.08 20.82
C GLU A 297 13.65 -15.08 20.07
N ARG A 298 13.96 -16.37 20.25
CA ARG A 298 13.25 -17.49 19.63
C ARG A 298 13.03 -18.58 20.67
N PRO A 299 11.90 -19.29 20.64
CA PRO A 299 11.67 -20.43 21.51
C PRO A 299 12.79 -21.48 21.34
N GLY A 300 13.47 -21.83 22.44
CA GLY A 300 14.46 -22.91 22.48
C GLY A 300 15.78 -22.66 21.75
N ALA A 301 16.10 -21.41 21.38
CA ALA A 301 17.37 -21.04 20.75
C ALA A 301 18.05 -19.87 21.47
N GLU A 302 19.37 -19.78 21.34
CA GLU A 302 20.11 -18.63 21.88
C GLU A 302 19.66 -17.32 21.22
N PRO A 303 19.46 -16.25 22.02
CA PRO A 303 19.14 -14.92 21.51
C PRO A 303 20.21 -14.39 20.55
N VAL A 304 19.77 -13.67 19.51
CA VAL A 304 20.66 -12.90 18.65
C VAL A 304 20.70 -11.47 19.15
N GLU A 305 21.75 -11.14 19.88
CA GLU A 305 21.93 -9.84 20.51
C GLU A 305 22.62 -8.81 19.59
N ASP A 306 22.58 -7.55 20.05
CA ASP A 306 23.26 -6.39 19.47
C ASP A 306 22.92 -6.14 17.99
N LEU A 307 21.67 -6.40 17.60
CA LEU A 307 21.14 -6.00 16.31
C LEU A 307 20.87 -4.49 16.30
N VAL A 308 21.31 -3.81 15.25
CA VAL A 308 20.99 -2.40 14.97
C VAL A 308 19.73 -2.31 14.11
N LEU A 309 19.58 -3.27 13.21
CA LEU A 309 18.52 -3.33 12.22
C LEU A 309 18.09 -4.78 12.01
N SER A 310 16.79 -5.00 11.87
CA SER A 310 16.23 -6.27 11.41
C SER A 310 15.31 -6.05 10.21
N ILE A 311 15.56 -6.77 9.12
CA ILE A 311 14.66 -6.87 7.96
C ILE A 311 14.05 -8.27 7.99
N ILE A 312 12.73 -8.34 8.01
CA ILE A 312 11.95 -9.56 7.98
C ILE A 312 11.39 -9.73 6.57
N CYS A 313 11.61 -10.89 5.96
CA CYS A 313 11.17 -11.21 4.60
C CYS A 313 10.19 -12.38 4.64
N ASN A 314 9.00 -12.18 4.06
CA ASN A 314 8.06 -13.27 3.81
C ASN A 314 8.29 -13.93 2.42
N THR A 315 8.91 -13.20 1.49
CA THR A 315 9.23 -13.70 0.15
C THR A 315 10.53 -13.11 -0.37
N SER A 316 11.04 -13.73 -1.43
CA SER A 316 12.14 -13.28 -2.25
C SER A 316 11.61 -12.90 -3.65
N PRO A 317 12.03 -11.77 -4.24
CA PRO A 317 12.96 -10.78 -3.71
C PRO A 317 12.34 -9.89 -2.60
N TRP A 318 13.20 -9.25 -1.80
CA TRP A 318 12.78 -8.32 -0.74
C TRP A 318 12.10 -7.08 -1.30
N THR A 319 12.62 -6.55 -2.41
CA THR A 319 12.05 -5.39 -3.11
C THR A 319 12.58 -5.29 -4.54
N TYR A 320 12.15 -4.26 -5.27
CA TYR A 320 12.62 -3.96 -6.62
C TYR A 320 13.11 -2.52 -6.74
N LEU A 321 14.27 -2.32 -7.38
CA LEU A 321 14.76 -1.02 -7.85
C LEU A 321 14.41 -0.87 -9.33
N GLY A 322 13.27 -0.22 -9.59
CA GLY A 322 12.65 -0.26 -10.92
C GLY A 322 12.31 -1.69 -11.31
N ASN A 323 12.92 -2.21 -12.38
CA ASN A 323 12.72 -3.60 -12.79
C ASN A 323 13.71 -4.59 -12.15
N ARG A 324 14.75 -4.12 -11.47
CA ARG A 324 15.80 -4.99 -10.92
C ARG A 324 15.41 -5.51 -9.52
N PRO A 325 15.34 -6.84 -9.30
CA PRO A 325 15.08 -7.41 -7.98
C PRO A 325 16.26 -7.18 -7.03
N VAL A 326 15.95 -7.03 -5.74
CA VAL A 326 16.93 -6.89 -4.65
C VAL A 326 16.65 -7.97 -3.61
N TYR A 327 17.67 -8.76 -3.28
CA TYR A 327 17.54 -9.95 -2.42
C TYR A 327 18.20 -9.69 -1.06
N ALA A 328 17.39 -9.45 -0.02
CA ALA A 328 17.86 -9.33 1.36
C ALA A 328 17.99 -10.72 2.02
N SER A 329 16.95 -11.56 1.89
CA SER A 329 17.04 -13.00 2.15
C SER A 329 16.67 -13.75 0.87
N PRO A 330 17.63 -14.31 0.13
CA PRO A 330 17.32 -15.01 -1.11
C PRO A 330 16.55 -16.32 -0.91
N GLU A 331 16.66 -16.93 0.29
CA GLU A 331 16.00 -18.19 0.66
C GLU A 331 14.51 -18.01 1.02
N ALA A 332 14.07 -16.76 1.26
CA ALA A 332 12.68 -16.47 1.62
C ALA A 332 11.72 -16.88 0.52
N SER A 333 10.61 -17.52 0.89
CA SER A 333 9.62 -18.03 -0.05
C SER A 333 8.23 -18.02 0.55
N PHE A 334 7.22 -17.85 -0.31
CA PHE A 334 5.81 -18.02 0.07
C PHE A 334 5.45 -19.44 0.54
N GLU A 335 6.36 -20.41 0.40
CA GLU A 335 6.18 -21.78 0.90
C GLU A 335 6.75 -21.98 2.31
N THR A 336 7.63 -21.08 2.76
CA THR A 336 8.28 -21.10 4.09
C THR A 336 7.61 -20.12 5.04
N ALA A 337 8.04 -20.10 6.29
CA ALA A 337 7.66 -19.07 7.26
C ALA A 337 8.47 -17.78 6.99
N LEU A 338 8.99 -17.12 8.02
CA LEU A 338 9.69 -15.83 7.87
C LEU A 338 11.21 -15.96 7.89
N ASP A 339 11.85 -15.16 7.05
CA ASP A 339 13.29 -14.98 7.08
C ASP A 339 13.67 -13.67 7.75
N VAL A 340 14.82 -13.63 8.42
CA VAL A 340 15.33 -12.43 9.07
C VAL A 340 16.76 -12.16 8.64
N LEU A 341 16.99 -10.96 8.10
CA LEU A 341 18.31 -10.37 7.96
C LEU A 341 18.53 -9.34 9.08
N GLY A 342 19.35 -9.71 10.06
CA GLY A 342 19.80 -8.85 11.14
C GLY A 342 21.18 -8.25 10.87
N LEU A 343 21.35 -6.95 11.09
CA LEU A 343 22.65 -6.26 10.98
C LEU A 343 23.09 -5.74 12.35
N ARG A 344 24.25 -6.20 12.84
CA ARG A 344 24.81 -5.82 14.15
C ARG A 344 25.65 -4.55 14.14
N ARG A 345 26.03 -4.07 12.95
CA ARG A 345 26.91 -2.90 12.82
C ARG A 345 26.66 -2.10 11.56
N LEU A 346 26.35 -0.82 11.73
CA LEU A 346 26.12 0.13 10.65
C LEU A 346 27.15 1.27 10.66
N SER A 347 28.44 0.92 10.73
CA SER A 347 29.51 1.89 10.46
C SER A 347 29.50 2.29 8.98
N THR A 348 30.02 3.47 8.63
CA THR A 348 30.06 3.95 7.23
C THR A 348 30.59 2.92 6.22
N PRO A 349 31.70 2.20 6.49
CA PRO A 349 32.17 1.15 5.58
C PRO A 349 31.25 -0.07 5.53
N ALA A 350 30.60 -0.42 6.65
CA ALA A 350 29.66 -1.54 6.70
C ALA A 350 28.39 -1.22 5.89
N VAL A 351 27.83 -0.02 6.05
CA VAL A 351 26.69 0.46 5.27
C VAL A 351 27.01 0.44 3.77
N ALA A 352 28.16 0.99 3.36
CA ALA A 352 28.57 0.97 1.96
C ALA A 352 28.71 -0.47 1.42
N ARG A 353 29.28 -1.38 2.22
CA ARG A 353 29.40 -2.79 1.87
C ARG A 353 28.04 -3.47 1.73
N TYR A 354 27.12 -3.30 2.69
CA TYR A 354 25.80 -3.92 2.64
C TYR A 354 24.95 -3.37 1.50
N ALA A 355 24.98 -2.05 1.29
CA ALA A 355 24.30 -1.44 0.16
C ALA A 355 24.85 -1.96 -1.18
N THR A 356 26.17 -2.09 -1.32
CA THR A 356 26.78 -2.71 -2.51
C THR A 356 26.31 -4.15 -2.67
N GLN A 357 26.30 -4.95 -1.60
CA GLN A 357 25.85 -6.35 -1.66
C GLN A 357 24.37 -6.48 -2.04
N LEU A 358 23.50 -5.60 -1.54
CA LEU A 358 22.09 -5.54 -1.93
C LEU A 358 21.95 -5.14 -3.42
N LEU A 359 22.70 -4.14 -3.88
CA LEU A 359 22.67 -3.72 -5.29
C LEU A 359 23.18 -4.80 -6.25
N THR A 360 24.15 -5.61 -5.82
CA THR A 360 24.72 -6.73 -6.59
C THR A 360 24.14 -8.09 -6.21
N SER A 361 23.02 -8.11 -5.49
CA SER A 361 22.42 -9.35 -5.00
C SER A 361 21.84 -10.19 -6.15
N THR A 362 21.79 -11.51 -5.94
CA THR A 362 21.23 -12.51 -6.87
C THR A 362 20.30 -13.46 -6.10
N PRO A 363 19.47 -14.27 -6.80
CA PRO A 363 18.64 -15.29 -6.16
C PRO A 363 19.41 -16.27 -5.25
N GLU A 364 20.72 -16.41 -5.42
CA GLU A 364 21.59 -17.30 -4.64
C GLU A 364 22.47 -16.53 -3.63
N ARG A 365 22.43 -15.19 -3.65
CA ARG A 365 23.38 -14.35 -2.90
C ARG A 365 22.77 -13.06 -2.40
N GLY A 366 22.55 -13.02 -1.09
CA GLY A 366 22.19 -11.83 -0.31
C GLY A 366 23.37 -11.25 0.49
N PRO A 367 23.09 -10.33 1.42
CA PRO A 367 24.08 -9.75 2.32
C PRO A 367 24.77 -10.78 3.21
N ARG A 368 26.10 -10.68 3.33
CA ARG A 368 26.96 -11.60 4.10
C ARG A 368 28.10 -10.87 4.80
N GLY A 369 28.51 -11.39 5.96
CA GLY A 369 29.71 -10.96 6.68
C GLY A 369 29.56 -11.13 8.19
N LYS A 370 30.65 -10.89 8.94
CA LYS A 370 30.70 -11.11 10.40
C LYS A 370 29.65 -10.37 11.23
N HIS A 371 29.07 -9.28 10.70
CA HIS A 371 28.08 -8.44 11.37
C HIS A 371 26.69 -8.52 10.72
N ALA A 372 26.49 -9.47 9.80
CA ALA A 372 25.19 -9.80 9.24
C ALA A 372 24.81 -11.21 9.71
N THR A 373 23.58 -11.36 10.19
CA THR A 373 23.01 -12.64 10.59
C THR A 373 21.77 -12.86 9.73
N THR A 374 21.70 -14.01 9.05
CA THR A 374 20.53 -14.43 8.30
C THR A 374 19.95 -15.65 8.99
N LEU A 375 18.65 -15.61 9.27
CA LEU A 375 17.89 -16.72 9.81
C LEU A 375 16.79 -17.05 8.80
N HIS A 376 16.54 -18.34 8.57
CA HIS A 376 15.60 -18.84 7.59
C HIS A 376 14.47 -19.63 8.25
N ASP A 377 13.27 -19.53 7.69
CA ASP A 377 12.11 -20.35 8.04
C ASP A 377 11.69 -20.28 9.53
N LEU A 378 11.69 -19.07 10.09
CA LEU A 378 11.27 -18.80 11.46
C LEU A 378 9.75 -18.74 11.56
N THR A 379 9.16 -19.62 12.38
CA THR A 379 7.71 -19.63 12.64
C THR A 379 7.32 -18.60 13.68
N ASP A 380 8.06 -18.45 14.77
CA ASP A 380 7.78 -17.49 15.84
C ASP A 380 9.08 -16.91 16.40
N PHE A 381 9.14 -15.58 16.52
CA PHE A 381 10.24 -14.87 17.16
C PHE A 381 9.81 -13.50 17.64
N THR A 382 10.50 -12.97 18.64
CA THR A 382 10.25 -11.63 19.17
C THR A 382 11.49 -10.77 19.00
N LEU A 383 11.29 -9.52 18.59
CA LEU A 383 12.33 -8.50 18.60
C LEU A 383 12.09 -7.59 19.79
N HIS A 384 13.05 -7.52 20.71
CA HIS A 384 13.08 -6.56 21.82
C HIS A 384 14.11 -5.48 21.54
N SER A 385 13.83 -4.24 21.86
CA SER A 385 14.73 -3.11 21.71
C SER A 385 14.81 -2.30 23.01
N LYS A 386 16.03 -1.95 23.40
CA LYS A 386 16.29 -1.09 24.58
C LYS A 386 15.80 0.35 24.40
N VAL A 387 15.45 0.74 23.17
CA VAL A 387 14.94 2.07 22.81
C VAL A 387 13.77 1.94 21.85
N PRO A 388 12.81 2.89 21.82
CA PRO A 388 11.75 2.91 20.82
C PRO A 388 12.34 3.07 19.42
N LEU A 389 12.02 2.13 18.51
CA LEU A 389 12.52 2.11 17.15
C LEU A 389 11.36 2.08 16.13
N PRO A 390 11.55 2.66 14.94
CA PRO A 390 10.54 2.66 13.90
C PRO A 390 10.24 1.23 13.44
N LEU A 391 8.95 0.92 13.34
CA LEU A 391 8.39 -0.29 12.75
C LEU A 391 7.82 0.03 11.37
N GLN A 392 8.12 -0.83 10.40
CA GLN A 392 7.69 -0.76 9.00
C GLN A 392 7.09 -2.10 8.60
N MET A 393 6.00 -2.10 7.84
CA MET A 393 5.43 -3.30 7.19
C MET A 393 4.98 -2.98 5.78
N ASP A 394 5.39 -3.78 4.80
CA ASP A 394 4.99 -3.69 3.39
C ASP A 394 5.08 -2.31 2.71
N GLY A 395 5.85 -1.37 3.28
CA GLY A 395 5.88 0.01 2.79
C GLY A 395 5.40 1.05 3.81
N ASP A 396 4.60 0.63 4.79
CA ASP A 396 3.89 1.51 5.72
C ASP A 396 4.57 1.62 7.09
N HIS A 397 4.71 2.86 7.54
CA HIS A 397 5.27 3.17 8.86
C HIS A 397 4.20 3.04 9.95
N LEU A 398 4.46 2.20 10.96
CA LEU A 398 3.50 1.88 12.02
C LEU A 398 3.83 2.53 13.38
N GLY A 399 4.76 3.50 13.37
CA GLY A 399 5.22 4.21 14.55
C GLY A 399 6.43 3.56 15.22
N LEU A 400 6.69 3.96 16.46
CA LEU A 400 7.82 3.47 17.25
C LEU A 400 7.38 2.32 18.16
N ARG A 401 8.22 1.28 18.29
CA ARG A 401 8.00 0.12 19.16
C ARG A 401 9.28 -0.24 19.91
N THR A 402 9.14 -0.77 21.11
CA THR A 402 10.25 -1.37 21.87
C THR A 402 10.22 -2.89 21.79
N SER A 403 9.10 -3.49 21.43
CA SER A 403 8.94 -4.93 21.27
C SER A 403 7.90 -5.27 20.20
N VAL A 404 8.16 -6.31 19.41
CA VAL A 404 7.24 -6.82 18.40
C VAL A 404 7.41 -8.32 18.27
N THR A 405 6.31 -9.07 18.34
CA THR A 405 6.29 -10.51 18.08
C THR A 405 5.88 -10.75 16.64
N PHE A 406 6.67 -11.57 15.94
CA PHE A 406 6.44 -11.96 14.56
C PHE A 406 6.13 -13.44 14.47
N THR A 407 5.07 -13.78 13.74
CA THR A 407 4.66 -15.14 13.44
C THR A 407 4.57 -15.34 11.93
N GLY A 408 5.26 -16.36 11.40
CA GLY A 408 5.17 -16.78 10.01
C GLY A 408 4.06 -17.80 9.82
N VAL A 409 2.94 -17.37 9.25
CA VAL A 409 1.77 -18.23 9.08
C VAL A 409 1.80 -18.83 7.68
N ARG A 410 2.09 -20.13 7.61
CA ARG A 410 2.11 -20.87 6.35
C ARG A 410 0.70 -21.05 5.79
N ARG A 411 0.60 -21.01 4.45
CA ARG A 411 -0.67 -21.22 3.72
C ARG A 411 -1.81 -20.30 4.20
N ALA A 412 -1.48 -19.07 4.61
CA ALA A 412 -2.43 -18.11 5.18
C ALA A 412 -3.40 -17.53 4.16
N LEU A 413 -3.03 -17.48 2.88
CA LEU A 413 -3.86 -16.86 1.84
C LEU A 413 -3.86 -17.68 0.55
N ARG A 414 -5.02 -17.80 -0.09
CA ARG A 414 -5.12 -18.39 -1.43
C ARG A 414 -5.02 -17.28 -2.47
N VAL A 415 -4.04 -17.37 -3.35
CA VAL A 415 -3.85 -16.40 -4.44
C VAL A 415 -4.13 -17.04 -5.80
N ILE A 416 -4.80 -16.30 -6.67
CA ILE A 416 -5.11 -16.70 -8.05
C ILE A 416 -3.94 -16.24 -8.92
N VAL A 417 -3.15 -17.18 -9.42
CA VAL A 417 -1.97 -16.92 -10.27
C VAL A 417 -1.69 -18.07 -11.20
#